data_AF-A0A7C7J1C5-F1
#
_entry.id   AF-A0A7C7J1C5-F1
#
_cell.length_a   1.000
_cell.length_b   1.000
_cell.length_c   1.000
_cell.angle_alpha   90.00
_cell.angle_beta   90.00
_cell.angle_gamma   90.00
#
_symmetry.space_group_name_H-M   'P 1'
#
loop_
_entity.id
_entity.type
_entity.pdbx_description
1 polymer ?
#
loop_
_entity_poly.entity_id
_entity_poly.type
_entity_poly.pdbx_seq_one_letter_code
_entity_poly.pdbx_strand_id
1 'polypeptide(L)'
;MTVKQQTLFVALFVSVLSVAGFFPHALDLPVYQALRTFHNPLAEQIWDAVAYLGDGWVVVPVCLVLAGFGYWRRRECVQEISLRCLGAYTISGIAAQGFKHLLGRPRPRLIDEPSAQWGPSFVSGFDAFPSGHTTCAFALAAVLSHFYPRWRILFFILACLVATARMVRGSHWVTDVVAGALLGTFVGMWMVTLQWDQRRLRTPTPPT
;
A
#
# COMPACT_ATOMS: atom_id res chain seq x y z
N MET A 1 8.91 -4.90 -17.02
CA MET A 1 9.44 -3.52 -17.06
C MET A 1 10.88 -3.59 -17.53
N THR A 2 11.30 -2.67 -18.38
CA THR A 2 12.73 -2.54 -18.76
C THR A 2 13.51 -1.88 -17.63
N VAL A 3 14.84 -2.07 -17.58
CA VAL A 3 15.71 -1.42 -16.60
C VAL A 3 15.52 0.10 -16.61
N LYS A 4 15.39 0.70 -17.80
CA LYS A 4 15.08 2.13 -17.94
C LYS A 4 13.79 2.55 -17.25
N GLN A 5 12.72 1.74 -17.34
CA GLN A 5 11.44 2.03 -16.68
C GLN A 5 11.55 1.96 -15.15
N GLN A 6 12.35 1.01 -14.62
CA GLN A 6 12.61 0.92 -13.18
C GLN A 6 13.39 2.14 -12.68
N THR A 7 14.44 2.56 -13.40
CA THR A 7 15.22 3.75 -13.04
C THR A 7 14.38 5.03 -13.08
N LEU A 8 13.54 5.20 -14.10
CA LEU A 8 12.66 6.37 -14.23
C LEU A 8 11.62 6.42 -13.11
N PHE A 9 11.07 5.26 -12.75
CA PHE A 9 10.14 5.17 -11.63
C PHE A 9 10.83 5.47 -10.30
N VAL A 10 12.01 4.91 -10.05
CA VAL A 10 12.77 5.18 -8.82
C VAL A 10 13.10 6.67 -8.72
N ALA A 11 13.52 7.30 -9.82
CA ALA A 11 13.75 8.75 -9.87
C ALA A 11 12.47 9.54 -9.58
N LEU A 12 11.34 9.16 -10.18
CA LEU A 12 10.03 9.76 -9.91
C LEU A 12 9.63 9.59 -8.44
N PHE A 13 9.80 8.39 -7.89
CA PHE A 13 9.50 8.10 -6.49
C PHE A 13 10.36 8.94 -5.55
N VAL A 14 11.68 8.99 -5.76
CA VAL A 14 12.60 9.84 -4.97
C VAL A 14 12.22 11.31 -5.10
N SER A 15 11.86 11.80 -6.30
CA SER A 15 11.40 13.18 -6.47
C SER A 15 10.09 13.45 -5.74
N VAL A 16 9.13 12.52 -5.74
CA VAL A 16 7.87 12.66 -5.00
C VAL A 16 8.10 12.60 -3.49
N LEU A 17 8.98 11.72 -3.00
CA LEU A 17 9.38 11.70 -1.59
C LEU A 17 10.04 13.03 -1.18
N SER A 18 10.90 13.58 -2.05
CA SER A 18 11.57 14.86 -1.80
C SER A 18 10.59 16.04 -1.78
N VAL A 19 9.60 16.04 -2.68
CA VAL A 19 8.57 17.09 -2.75
C VAL A 19 7.52 16.96 -1.64
N ALA A 20 7.08 15.74 -1.33
CA ALA A 20 6.12 15.47 -0.26
C ALA A 20 6.71 15.75 1.13
N GLY A 21 8.04 15.68 1.28
CA GLY A 21 8.74 16.13 2.48
C GLY A 21 8.82 17.65 2.64
N PHE A 22 8.73 18.43 1.55
CA PHE A 22 8.95 19.88 1.55
C PHE A 22 7.68 20.75 1.41
N PHE A 23 6.56 20.20 0.93
CA PHE A 23 5.29 20.93 0.77
C PHE A 23 4.08 20.40 1.59
N PRO A 24 4.20 19.94 2.85
CA PRO A 24 3.10 19.23 3.49
C PRO A 24 1.96 20.16 3.96
N HIS A 25 2.27 21.29 4.60
CA HIS A 25 1.24 22.03 5.34
C HIS A 25 0.15 22.68 4.47
N ALA A 26 0.51 23.18 3.28
CA ALA A 26 -0.40 23.93 2.42
C ALA A 26 -1.46 23.04 1.74
N LEU A 27 -1.11 21.79 1.43
CA LEU A 27 -2.04 20.82 0.84
C LEU A 27 -2.73 19.95 1.90
N ASP A 28 -2.00 19.57 2.95
CA ASP A 28 -2.52 18.61 3.92
C ASP A 28 -3.53 19.21 4.89
N LEU A 29 -3.33 20.46 5.31
CA LEU A 29 -4.20 21.09 6.31
C LEU A 29 -5.63 21.32 5.80
N PRO A 30 -5.87 21.89 4.61
CA PRO A 30 -7.23 22.09 4.12
C PRO A 30 -7.99 20.76 3.95
N VAL A 31 -7.30 19.72 3.46
CA VAL A 31 -7.89 18.39 3.28
C VAL A 31 -8.23 17.77 4.64
N TYR A 32 -7.30 17.85 5.61
CA TYR A 32 -7.54 17.35 6.96
C TYR A 32 -8.71 18.07 7.65
N GLN A 33 -8.77 19.40 7.57
CA GLN A 33 -9.86 20.20 8.13
C GLN A 33 -11.21 19.86 7.50
N ALA A 34 -11.26 19.74 6.16
CA ALA A 34 -12.47 19.36 5.44
C ALA A 34 -12.95 17.94 5.80
N LEU A 35 -12.04 16.99 6.05
CA LEU A 35 -12.43 15.65 6.49
C LEU A 35 -12.91 15.63 7.95
N ARG A 36 -12.32 16.46 8.82
CA ARG A 36 -12.69 16.56 10.23
C ARG A 36 -14.08 17.17 10.45
N THR A 37 -14.63 17.91 9.49
CA THR A 37 -16.02 18.38 9.60
C THR A 37 -17.05 17.25 9.46
N PHE A 38 -16.65 16.08 8.95
CA PHE A 38 -17.52 14.91 8.82
C PHE A 38 -17.31 13.92 9.97
N HIS A 39 -17.91 14.20 11.14
CA HIS A 39 -17.99 13.24 12.24
C HIS A 39 -19.37 12.55 12.27
N ASN A 40 -19.39 11.24 12.06
CA ASN A 40 -20.57 10.40 12.24
C ASN A 40 -20.13 9.02 12.75
N PRO A 41 -20.58 8.57 13.95
CA PRO A 41 -20.18 7.30 14.54
C PRO A 41 -20.41 6.07 13.63
N LEU A 42 -21.48 6.07 12.84
CA LEU A 42 -21.76 4.99 11.88
C LEU A 42 -20.74 4.99 10.74
N ALA A 43 -20.38 6.18 10.24
CA ALA A 43 -19.36 6.31 9.20
C ALA A 43 -17.98 5.87 9.73
N GLU A 44 -17.64 6.18 10.97
CA GLU A 44 -16.39 5.73 11.59
C GLU A 44 -16.29 4.21 11.69
N GLN A 45 -17.37 3.52 12.07
CA GLN A 45 -17.40 2.04 12.07
C GLN A 45 -17.17 1.45 10.67
N ILE A 46 -17.75 2.07 9.64
CA ILE A 46 -17.52 1.65 8.25
C ILE A 46 -16.06 1.86 7.86
N TRP A 47 -15.46 3.00 8.22
CA TRP A 47 -14.05 3.27 7.94
C TRP A 47 -13.11 2.31 8.68
N ASP A 48 -13.48 1.89 9.88
CA ASP A 48 -12.74 0.87 10.64
C ASP A 48 -12.81 -0.50 9.97
N ALA A 49 -14.01 -0.90 9.53
CA ALA A 49 -14.21 -2.12 8.75
C ALA A 49 -13.38 -2.11 7.46
N VAL A 50 -13.39 -0.99 6.72
CA VAL A 50 -12.61 -0.82 5.49
C VAL A 50 -11.10 -0.85 5.77
N ALA A 51 -10.63 -0.30 6.89
CA ALA A 51 -9.22 -0.30 7.24
C ALA A 51 -8.64 -1.71 7.42
N TYR A 52 -9.46 -2.69 7.87
CA TYR A 52 -9.03 -4.09 8.00
C TYR A 52 -8.61 -4.72 6.67
N LEU A 53 -9.08 -4.21 5.52
CA LEU A 53 -8.66 -4.70 4.20
C LEU A 53 -7.18 -4.47 3.92
N GLY A 54 -6.54 -3.51 4.61
CA GLY A 54 -5.11 -3.24 4.52
C GLY A 54 -4.28 -3.83 5.68
N ASP A 55 -4.92 -4.46 6.66
CA ASP A 55 -4.26 -4.91 7.89
C ASP A 55 -3.55 -6.26 7.69
N GLY A 56 -2.36 -6.38 8.26
CA GLY A 56 -1.49 -7.54 8.11
C GLY A 56 -2.09 -8.79 8.73
N TRP A 57 -2.81 -8.62 9.84
CA TRP A 57 -3.51 -9.73 10.51
C TRP A 57 -4.63 -10.34 9.67
N VAL A 58 -5.13 -9.62 8.65
CA VAL A 58 -6.12 -10.13 7.70
C VAL A 58 -5.44 -10.61 6.43
N VAL A 59 -4.61 -9.77 5.82
CA VAL A 59 -4.03 -10.05 4.50
C VAL A 59 -3.07 -11.23 4.53
N VAL A 60 -2.20 -11.32 5.55
CA VAL A 60 -1.16 -12.36 5.61
C VAL A 60 -1.79 -13.76 5.75
N PRO A 61 -2.70 -14.02 6.71
CA PRO A 61 -3.37 -15.32 6.79
C PRO A 61 -4.13 -15.68 5.52
N VAL A 62 -4.85 -14.72 4.91
CA VAL A 62 -5.58 -14.97 3.65
C VAL A 62 -4.62 -15.41 2.54
N CYS A 63 -3.49 -14.72 2.37
CA CYS A 63 -2.50 -15.10 1.35
C CYS A 63 -1.87 -16.47 1.64
N LEU A 64 -1.57 -16.79 2.91
CA LEU A 64 -1.01 -18.09 3.29
C LEU A 64 -2.00 -19.23 3.06
N VAL A 65 -3.26 -19.05 3.44
CA VAL A 65 -4.33 -20.05 3.23
C VAL A 65 -4.55 -20.29 1.74
N LEU A 66 -4.64 -19.23 0.92
CA LEU A 66 -4.82 -19.37 -0.52
C LEU A 66 -3.59 -20.00 -1.20
N ALA A 67 -2.38 -19.66 -0.76
CA ALA A 67 -1.16 -20.29 -1.24
C ALA A 67 -1.12 -21.80 -0.90
N GLY A 68 -1.45 -22.16 0.35
CA GLY A 68 -1.53 -23.54 0.81
C GLY A 68 -2.62 -24.35 0.11
N PHE A 69 -3.80 -23.75 -0.10
CA PHE A 69 -4.88 -24.35 -0.88
C PHE A 69 -4.46 -24.56 -2.34
N GLY A 70 -3.81 -23.55 -2.95
CA GLY A 70 -3.26 -23.64 -4.30
C GLY A 70 -2.27 -24.79 -4.44
N TYR A 71 -1.38 -24.95 -3.46
CA TYR A 71 -0.46 -26.09 -3.40
C TYR A 71 -1.18 -27.43 -3.25
N TRP A 72 -2.08 -27.57 -2.25
CA TRP A 72 -2.79 -28.82 -1.96
C TRP A 72 -3.67 -29.29 -3.11
N ARG A 73 -4.39 -28.36 -3.76
CA ARG A 73 -5.28 -28.66 -4.89
C ARG A 73 -4.58 -28.64 -6.25
N ARG A 74 -3.25 -28.46 -6.28
CA ARG A 74 -2.44 -28.30 -7.51
C ARG A 74 -2.98 -27.20 -8.45
N ARG A 75 -3.47 -26.10 -7.86
CA ARG A 75 -3.92 -24.89 -8.55
C ARG A 75 -2.78 -23.88 -8.56
N GLU A 76 -1.83 -24.07 -9.47
CA GLU A 76 -0.59 -23.27 -9.54
C GLU A 76 -0.87 -21.76 -9.68
N CYS A 77 -1.87 -21.38 -10.47
CA CYS A 77 -2.28 -19.98 -10.63
C CYS A 77 -2.71 -19.34 -9.30
N VAL A 78 -3.52 -20.04 -8.48
CA VAL A 78 -3.95 -19.53 -7.16
C VAL A 78 -2.75 -19.40 -6.23
N GLN A 79 -1.86 -20.39 -6.25
CA GLN A 79 -0.64 -20.38 -5.43
C GLN A 79 0.25 -19.18 -5.80
N GLU A 80 0.53 -18.99 -7.09
CA GLU A 80 1.40 -17.92 -7.58
C GLU A 80 0.85 -16.53 -7.24
N ILE A 81 -0.43 -16.30 -7.51
CA ILE A 81 -1.08 -15.02 -7.18
C ILE A 81 -0.95 -14.72 -5.68
N SER A 82 -1.23 -15.73 -4.85
CA SER A 82 -1.18 -15.59 -3.39
C SER A 82 0.22 -15.29 -2.87
N LEU A 83 1.24 -15.97 -3.42
CA LEU A 83 2.64 -15.72 -3.07
C LEU A 83 3.13 -14.34 -3.54
N ARG A 84 2.72 -13.88 -4.73
CA ARG A 84 3.03 -12.54 -5.21
C ARG A 84 2.34 -11.47 -4.38
N CYS A 85 1.08 -11.67 -3.98
CA CYS A 85 0.39 -10.78 -3.05
C CYS A 85 1.11 -10.71 -1.70
N LEU A 86 1.50 -11.86 -1.13
CA LEU A 86 2.24 -11.91 0.13
C LEU A 86 3.61 -11.22 0.03
N GLY A 87 4.35 -11.47 -1.04
CA GLY A 87 5.63 -10.83 -1.31
C GLY A 87 5.49 -9.31 -1.47
N ALA A 88 4.53 -8.85 -2.28
CA ALA A 88 4.26 -7.43 -2.47
C ALA A 88 3.84 -6.74 -1.16
N TYR A 89 2.95 -7.36 -0.37
CA TYR A 89 2.53 -6.85 0.94
C TYR A 89 3.74 -6.71 1.88
N THR A 90 4.55 -7.76 2.00
CA THR A 90 5.68 -7.81 2.93
C THR A 90 6.77 -6.81 2.55
N ILE A 91 7.19 -6.78 1.28
CA ILE A 91 8.24 -5.87 0.81
C ILE A 91 7.78 -4.41 0.92
N SER A 92 6.55 -4.10 0.51
CA SER A 92 6.02 -2.74 0.58
C SER A 92 5.82 -2.26 2.02
N GLY A 93 5.38 -3.16 2.91
CA GLY A 93 5.27 -2.91 4.35
C GLY A 93 6.63 -2.63 5.01
N ILE A 94 7.65 -3.45 4.75
CA ILE A 94 9.02 -3.23 5.24
C ILE A 94 9.56 -1.89 4.73
N ALA A 95 9.39 -1.60 3.44
CA ALA A 95 9.80 -0.33 2.87
C ALA A 95 9.12 0.87 3.56
N ALA A 96 7.80 0.80 3.78
CA ALA A 96 7.07 1.85 4.48
C ALA A 96 7.56 2.04 5.92
N GLN A 97 7.84 0.96 6.66
CA GLN A 97 8.38 1.05 8.02
C GLN A 97 9.79 1.66 8.04
N GLY A 98 10.64 1.32 7.07
CA GLY A 98 11.94 1.95 6.91
C GLY A 98 11.83 3.46 6.76
N PHE A 99 10.97 3.93 5.85
CA PHE A 99 10.75 5.37 5.66
C PHE A 99 10.16 6.07 6.90
N LYS A 100 9.22 5.41 7.60
CA LYS A 100 8.62 5.95 8.83
C LYS A 100 9.66 6.28 9.89
N HIS A 101 10.56 5.35 10.19
CA HIS A 101 11.57 5.55 11.22
C HIS A 101 12.68 6.52 10.80
N LEU A 102 12.93 6.68 9.50
CA LEU A 102 13.90 7.63 8.97
C LEU A 102 13.38 9.08 8.99
N LEU A 103 12.11 9.30 8.67
CA LEU A 103 11.54 10.65 8.50
C LEU A 103 10.82 11.14 9.76
N GLY A 104 10.22 10.23 10.52
CA GLY A 104 9.58 10.50 11.80
C GLY A 104 8.52 11.61 11.75
N ARG A 105 7.67 11.59 10.72
CA ARG A 105 6.65 12.61 10.51
C ARG A 105 5.51 12.52 11.54
N PRO A 106 5.11 13.61 12.21
CA PRO A 106 3.97 13.63 13.12
C PRO A 106 2.64 13.41 12.38
N ARG A 107 1.74 12.64 13.00
CA ARG A 107 0.38 12.38 12.48
C ARG A 107 -0.52 13.63 12.61
N PRO A 108 -1.56 13.77 11.76
CA PRO A 108 -2.50 14.90 11.81
C PRO A 108 -3.10 15.18 13.19
N ARG A 109 -3.45 14.13 13.93
CA ARG A 109 -4.02 14.23 15.27
C ARG A 109 -3.09 14.85 16.33
N LEU A 110 -1.80 15.02 16.03
CA LEU A 110 -0.81 15.64 16.91
C LEU A 110 -0.46 17.07 16.48
N ILE A 111 -1.19 17.68 15.55
CA ILE A 111 -0.86 19.00 15.00
C ILE A 111 -0.76 20.11 16.06
N ASP A 112 -1.55 20.00 17.14
CA ASP A 112 -1.58 20.99 18.22
C ASP A 112 -0.51 20.73 19.30
N GLU A 113 0.26 19.65 19.18
CA GLU A 113 1.31 19.29 20.14
C GLU A 113 2.60 20.06 19.86
N PRO A 114 3.20 20.74 20.86
CA PRO A 114 4.47 21.46 20.69
C PRO A 114 5.64 20.58 20.23
N SER A 115 5.52 19.26 20.41
CA SER A 115 6.50 18.26 20.03
C SER A 115 6.39 17.79 18.58
N ALA A 116 5.42 18.28 17.80
CA ALA A 116 5.14 17.88 16.42
C ALA A 116 6.20 18.40 15.43
N GLN A 117 7.42 17.90 15.55
CA GLN A 117 8.53 18.17 14.64
C GLN A 117 8.90 16.92 13.86
N TRP A 118 9.46 17.12 12.66
CA TRP A 118 10.05 16.04 11.88
C TRP A 118 11.38 15.60 12.50
N GLY A 119 11.71 14.33 12.35
CA GLY A 119 13.00 13.79 12.75
C GLY A 119 12.91 12.32 13.12
N PRO A 120 13.96 11.51 12.88
CA PRO A 120 13.94 10.07 13.15
C PRO A 120 13.36 9.76 14.53
N SER A 121 12.33 8.93 14.56
CA SER A 121 11.58 8.65 15.79
C SER A 121 10.99 7.25 15.79
N PHE A 122 11.00 6.64 16.98
CA PHE A 122 10.29 5.39 17.29
C PHE A 122 9.07 5.65 18.18
N VAL A 123 8.77 6.92 18.46
CA VAL A 123 7.63 7.31 19.30
C VAL A 123 6.33 7.13 18.51
N SER A 124 5.34 6.51 19.15
CA SER A 124 4.00 6.34 18.57
C SER A 124 3.42 7.69 18.17
N GLY A 125 2.97 7.81 16.91
CA GLY A 125 2.42 9.05 16.38
C GLY A 125 3.39 9.89 15.53
N PHE A 126 4.68 9.54 15.50
CA PHE A 126 5.68 10.11 14.59
C PHE A 126 5.96 9.19 13.38
N ASP A 127 5.05 8.27 13.08
CA ASP A 127 5.17 7.28 12.03
C ASP A 127 4.15 7.53 10.90
N ALA A 128 3.86 8.79 10.59
CA ALA A 128 2.82 9.15 9.63
C ALA A 128 3.23 8.86 8.17
N PHE A 129 4.48 9.15 7.79
CA PHE A 129 4.91 9.09 6.40
C PHE A 129 5.82 7.89 6.10
N PRO A 130 5.56 7.13 5.02
CA PRO A 130 4.32 7.08 4.24
C PRO A 130 3.23 6.27 4.97
N SER A 131 2.00 6.34 4.48
CA SER A 131 0.90 5.51 5.01
C SER A 131 1.13 4.02 4.72
N GLY A 132 1.36 3.22 5.76
CA GLY A 132 1.61 1.78 5.62
C GLY A 132 0.40 1.00 5.09
N HIS A 133 -0.81 1.27 5.59
CA HIS A 133 -2.04 0.63 5.12
C HIS A 133 -2.29 0.94 3.64
N THR A 134 -2.13 2.20 3.24
CA THR A 134 -2.25 2.62 1.84
C THR A 134 -1.19 1.92 0.99
N THR A 135 0.06 1.90 1.45
CA THR A 135 1.17 1.25 0.73
C THR A 135 0.87 -0.21 0.44
N CYS A 136 0.46 -0.97 1.46
CA CYS A 136 0.12 -2.37 1.29
C CYS A 136 -1.11 -2.59 0.40
N ALA A 137 -2.17 -1.78 0.57
CA ALA A 137 -3.40 -1.92 -0.22
C ALA A 137 -3.15 -1.65 -1.72
N PHE A 138 -2.36 -0.62 -2.06
CA PHE A 138 -2.00 -0.35 -3.45
C PHE A 138 -1.05 -1.40 -4.03
N ALA A 139 -0.18 -2.00 -3.21
CA ALA A 139 0.65 -3.13 -3.65
C ALA A 139 -0.19 -4.35 -4.02
N LEU A 140 -1.18 -4.72 -3.19
CA LEU A 140 -2.13 -5.78 -3.49
C LEU A 140 -2.97 -5.46 -4.73
N ALA A 141 -3.48 -4.23 -4.84
CA ALA A 141 -4.27 -3.80 -6.00
C ALA A 141 -3.48 -3.91 -7.30
N ALA A 142 -2.20 -3.51 -7.30
CA ALA A 142 -1.31 -3.66 -8.45
C ALA A 142 -1.12 -5.12 -8.85
N VAL A 143 -0.82 -6.02 -7.89
CA VAL A 143 -0.69 -7.47 -8.18
C VAL A 143 -1.99 -8.05 -8.72
N LEU A 144 -3.11 -7.84 -8.03
CA LEU A 144 -4.41 -8.38 -8.43
C LEU A 144 -4.89 -7.83 -9.78
N SER A 145 -4.62 -6.56 -10.08
CA SER A 145 -4.97 -5.95 -11.36
C SER A 145 -4.24 -6.59 -12.55
N HIS A 146 -3.02 -7.11 -12.34
CA HIS A 146 -2.25 -7.81 -13.35
C HIS A 146 -2.89 -9.16 -13.71
N PHE A 147 -3.29 -9.93 -12.70
CA PHE A 147 -3.88 -11.26 -12.90
C PHE A 147 -5.38 -11.21 -13.25
N TYR A 148 -6.09 -10.18 -12.81
CA TYR A 148 -7.52 -10.01 -13.02
C TYR A 148 -7.83 -8.63 -13.65
N PRO A 149 -7.42 -8.38 -14.92
CA PRO A 149 -7.50 -7.06 -15.55
C PRO A 149 -8.93 -6.52 -15.72
N ARG A 150 -9.94 -7.40 -15.74
CA ARG A 150 -11.36 -7.02 -15.74
C ARG A 150 -11.78 -6.32 -14.44
N TRP A 151 -11.11 -6.63 -13.33
CA TRP A 151 -11.43 -6.13 -11.99
C TRP A 151 -10.45 -5.05 -11.50
N ARG A 152 -9.53 -4.58 -12.36
CA ARG A 152 -8.50 -3.59 -11.98
C ARG A 152 -9.07 -2.34 -11.31
N ILE A 153 -10.17 -1.81 -11.85
CA ILE A 153 -10.81 -0.61 -11.33
C ILE A 153 -11.32 -0.87 -9.91
N LEU A 154 -11.93 -2.03 -9.68
CA LEU A 154 -12.43 -2.42 -8.36
C LEU A 154 -11.30 -2.49 -7.33
N PHE A 155 -10.16 -3.11 -7.65
CA PHE A 155 -9.07 -3.22 -6.68
C PHE A 155 -8.48 -1.86 -6.30
N PHE A 156 -8.32 -0.96 -7.26
CA PHE A 156 -7.86 0.40 -6.96
C PHE A 156 -8.91 1.21 -6.22
N ILE A 157 -10.21 1.02 -6.48
CA ILE A 157 -11.28 1.61 -5.66
C ILE A 157 -11.17 1.14 -4.20
N LEU A 158 -10.99 -0.16 -3.96
CA LEU A 158 -10.81 -0.70 -2.61
C LEU A 158 -9.56 -0.13 -1.92
N ALA A 159 -8.45 -0.01 -2.66
CA ALA A 159 -7.24 0.62 -2.14
C ALA A 159 -7.44 2.12 -1.82
N CYS A 160 -8.19 2.84 -2.64
CA CYS A 160 -8.60 4.23 -2.38
C CYS A 160 -9.51 4.34 -1.15
N LEU A 161 -10.43 3.38 -0.93
CA LEU A 161 -11.26 3.35 0.26
C LEU A 161 -10.42 3.17 1.54
N VAL A 162 -9.43 2.27 1.51
CA VAL A 162 -8.46 2.11 2.61
C VAL A 162 -7.71 3.43 2.84
N ALA A 163 -7.20 4.06 1.79
CA ALA A 163 -6.53 5.36 1.86
C ALA A 163 -7.41 6.45 2.50
N THR A 164 -8.67 6.58 2.06
CA THR A 164 -9.62 7.54 2.62
C THR A 164 -9.90 7.25 4.09
N ALA A 165 -10.08 5.99 4.49
CA ALA A 165 -10.26 5.60 5.88
C ALA A 165 -9.11 6.11 6.78
N ARG A 166 -7.87 6.04 6.28
CA ARG A 166 -6.68 6.52 7.00
C ARG A 166 -6.67 8.04 7.22
N MET A 167 -7.18 8.81 6.25
CA MET A 167 -7.27 10.27 6.36
C MET A 167 -8.42 10.69 7.28
N VAL A 168 -9.60 10.06 7.14
CA VAL A 168 -10.77 10.36 7.99
C VAL A 168 -10.47 10.10 9.47
N ARG A 169 -9.73 9.04 9.81
CA ARG A 169 -9.30 8.76 11.19
C ARG A 169 -8.19 9.69 11.70
N GLY A 170 -7.79 10.71 10.93
CA GLY A 170 -6.70 11.62 11.29
C GLY A 170 -5.36 10.92 11.51
N SER A 171 -5.17 9.74 10.93
CA SER A 171 -3.97 8.93 11.10
C SER A 171 -2.88 9.31 10.11
N HIS A 172 -3.25 9.84 8.95
CA HIS A 172 -2.34 10.16 7.86
C HIS A 172 -2.80 11.41 7.11
N TRP A 173 -1.82 12.19 6.67
CA TRP A 173 -1.99 13.33 5.76
C TRP A 173 -2.24 12.85 4.32
N VAL A 174 -2.76 13.72 3.44
CA VAL A 174 -2.99 13.33 2.04
C VAL A 174 -1.68 13.02 1.32
N THR A 175 -0.61 13.75 1.63
CA THR A 175 0.73 13.47 1.10
C THR A 175 1.29 12.12 1.57
N ASP A 176 1.02 11.69 2.81
CA ASP A 176 1.39 10.35 3.29
C ASP A 176 0.72 9.24 2.48
N VAL A 177 -0.55 9.48 2.12
CA VAL A 177 -1.38 8.57 1.35
C VAL A 177 -0.92 8.52 -0.10
N VAL A 178 -0.64 9.66 -0.74
CA VAL A 178 -0.13 9.70 -2.11
C VAL A 178 1.23 9.01 -2.21
N ALA A 179 2.15 9.30 -1.29
CA ALA A 179 3.47 8.65 -1.25
C ALA A 179 3.33 7.13 -1.05
N GLY A 180 2.44 6.69 -0.15
CA GLY A 180 2.15 5.29 0.06
C GLY A 180 1.55 4.61 -1.16
N ALA A 181 0.59 5.25 -1.84
CA ALA A 181 -0.02 4.72 -3.05
C ALA A 181 1.01 4.48 -4.16
N LEU A 182 1.94 5.42 -4.35
CA LEU A 182 3.02 5.30 -5.33
C LEU A 182 4.00 4.18 -4.97
N LEU A 183 4.47 4.13 -3.71
CA LEU A 183 5.36 3.08 -3.22
C LEU A 183 4.73 1.70 -3.37
N GLY A 184 3.47 1.56 -2.95
CA GLY A 184 2.72 0.31 -3.02
C GLY A 184 2.56 -0.17 -4.46
N THR A 185 2.05 0.69 -5.33
CA THR A 185 1.85 0.37 -6.75
C THR A 185 3.16 -0.05 -7.41
N PHE A 186 4.26 0.63 -7.09
CA PHE A 186 5.59 0.26 -7.59
C PHE A 186 5.98 -1.15 -7.20
N VAL A 187 5.95 -1.45 -5.89
CA VAL A 187 6.38 -2.75 -5.37
C VAL A 187 5.50 -3.85 -5.94
N GLY A 188 4.18 -3.64 -6.02
CA GLY A 188 3.27 -4.62 -6.62
C GLY A 188 3.55 -4.84 -8.12
N MET A 189 3.77 -3.78 -8.90
CA MET A 189 4.17 -3.90 -10.30
C MET A 189 5.52 -4.60 -10.46
N TRP A 190 6.50 -4.28 -9.61
CA TRP A 190 7.80 -4.95 -9.61
C TRP A 190 7.65 -6.44 -9.29
N MET A 191 6.84 -6.78 -8.28
CA MET A 191 6.60 -8.15 -7.85
C MET A 191 5.99 -9.01 -8.96
N VAL A 192 5.12 -8.46 -9.82
CA VAL A 192 4.60 -9.22 -10.98
C VAL A 192 5.62 -9.38 -12.11
N THR A 193 6.65 -8.54 -12.19
CA THR A 193 7.72 -8.68 -13.19
C THR A 193 8.77 -9.74 -12.83
N LEU A 194 8.86 -10.12 -11.56
CA LEU A 194 9.80 -11.16 -11.13
C LEU A 194 9.39 -12.48 -11.79
N GLN A 195 10.35 -13.11 -12.48
CA GLN A 195 10.17 -14.42 -13.10
C GLN A 195 10.21 -15.49 -12.01
N TRP A 196 9.09 -15.65 -11.30
CA TRP A 196 8.87 -16.86 -10.52
C TRP A 196 8.63 -17.99 -11.52
N ASP A 197 9.55 -18.95 -11.57
CA ASP A 197 9.64 -20.11 -12.47
C ASP A 197 8.41 -20.34 -13.39
N GLN A 198 8.33 -19.57 -14.49
CA GLN A 198 7.22 -19.66 -15.46
C GLN A 198 7.21 -20.98 -16.26
N ARG A 199 8.10 -21.91 -15.92
CA ARG A 199 8.16 -23.26 -16.50
C ARG A 199 6.99 -24.14 -16.06
N ARG A 200 6.37 -23.86 -14.91
CA ARG A 200 5.22 -24.64 -14.40
C ARG A 200 3.93 -24.41 -15.19
N LEU A 201 3.74 -23.21 -15.75
CA LEU A 201 2.52 -22.81 -16.46
C LEU A 201 2.51 -23.08 -17.98
N ARG A 202 3.58 -23.66 -18.54
CA ARG A 202 3.55 -24.09 -19.95
C ARG A 202 2.83 -25.44 -20.04
N THR A 203 1.59 -25.44 -20.52
CA THR A 203 0.98 -26.68 -21.03
C THR A 203 1.87 -27.25 -22.13
N PRO A 204 2.18 -28.57 -22.15
CA PRO A 204 2.86 -29.18 -23.28
C PRO A 204 2.06 -28.87 -24.55
N THR A 205 2.74 -28.38 -25.59
CA THR A 205 2.15 -28.32 -26.93
C THR A 205 1.74 -29.74 -27.33
N PRO A 206 0.49 -29.97 -27.78
CA PRO A 206 0.12 -31.29 -28.28
C PRO A 206 1.02 -31.64 -29.48
N PRO A 207 1.42 -32.92 -29.62
CA PRO A 207 2.21 -33.36 -30.76
C PRO A 207 1.44 -33.06 -32.06
N THR A 208 2.16 -32.49 -33.03
CA THR A 208 1.71 -32.22 -34.39
C THR A 208 1.39 -33.49 -35.15
#